data_AF-A0A6J3C5W7-F1
#
_entry.id   AF-A0A6J3C5W7-F1
#
_cell.length_a   1.000
_cell.length_b   1.000
_cell.length_c   1.000
_cell.angle_alpha   90.00
_cell.angle_beta   90.00
_cell.angle_gamma   90.00
#
_symmetry.space_group_name_H-M   'P 1'
#
loop_
_entity.id
_entity.type
_entity.pdbx_description
1 polymer ?
#
loop_
_entity_poly.entity_id
_entity_poly.type
_entity_poly.pdbx_seq_one_letter_code
_entity_poly.pdbx_strand_id
1 'polypeptide(L)'
;MEDNADGQYKYSKKRVRFLYGKWTEYIKCCNAAAYEQWAKERGEEASAQQTPSHTPKKVLAKLNSFKVGALRSMSVQDSDEPENSDEVPKSDETFNIDIPGSVTLWEARPRPSSSAQYYQFTEFAMSLNELERDMKGQLCPTDSRLRPDVRLLEQGDIDAAAAEKTRLEEKQRSARKLLKKSADGWQPRWFSQGTNPYTKQEDWLYNGGYWDRNYQHLKDIDIF
;
A
#
# COMPACT_ATOMS: atom_id res chain seq x y z
N MET A 1 -32.82 5.12 -20.13
CA MET A 1 -32.64 4.31 -18.92
C MET A 1 -33.94 3.52 -18.82
N GLU A 2 -33.91 2.24 -19.14
CA GLU A 2 -35.13 1.42 -19.20
C GLU A 2 -35.04 0.35 -18.13
N ASP A 3 -35.98 0.41 -17.20
CA ASP A 3 -36.18 -0.57 -16.14
C ASP A 3 -36.81 -1.82 -16.74
N ASN A 4 -36.18 -2.98 -16.51
CA ASN A 4 -36.83 -4.28 -16.63
C ASN A 4 -37.19 -4.78 -15.23
N ALA A 5 -38.31 -5.50 -15.14
CA ALA A 5 -39.02 -5.91 -13.93
C ALA A 5 -38.24 -6.82 -12.94
N ASP A 6 -36.95 -7.09 -13.16
CA ASP A 6 -36.13 -8.01 -12.36
C ASP A 6 -34.98 -7.33 -11.59
N GLY A 7 -34.92 -5.99 -11.54
CA GLY A 7 -33.92 -5.26 -10.73
C GLY A 7 -32.45 -5.45 -11.15
N GLN A 8 -32.19 -6.14 -12.26
CA GLN A 8 -30.86 -6.25 -12.86
C GLN A 8 -30.62 -5.07 -13.79
N TYR A 9 -29.81 -4.11 -13.34
CA TYR A 9 -29.24 -3.08 -14.20
C TYR A 9 -28.44 -3.73 -15.35
N LYS A 10 -28.92 -3.62 -16.59
CA LYS A 10 -28.12 -3.99 -17.78
C LYS A 10 -27.06 -2.91 -18.00
N TYR A 11 -25.85 -3.17 -17.52
CA TYR A 11 -24.69 -2.34 -17.88
C TYR A 11 -24.41 -2.48 -19.38
N SER A 12 -24.37 -1.36 -20.08
CA SER A 12 -23.89 -1.33 -21.47
C SER A 12 -22.39 -1.62 -21.50
N LYS A 13 -21.97 -2.66 -22.24
CA LYS A 13 -20.54 -3.00 -22.42
C LYS A 13 -19.80 -2.03 -23.37
N LYS A 14 -20.39 -0.88 -23.70
CA LYS A 14 -19.78 0.12 -24.59
C LYS A 14 -18.59 0.79 -23.88
N ARG A 15 -17.44 0.82 -24.54
CA ARG A 15 -16.27 1.59 -24.08
C ARG A 15 -16.56 3.07 -24.21
N VAL A 16 -16.44 3.82 -23.11
CA VAL A 16 -16.75 5.26 -23.08
C VAL A 16 -15.48 6.09 -22.92
N ARG A 17 -14.56 5.65 -22.07
CA ARG A 17 -13.30 6.33 -21.77
C ARG A 17 -12.14 5.37 -21.93
N PHE A 18 -11.00 5.93 -22.30
CA PHE A 18 -9.72 5.26 -22.23
C PHE A 18 -8.90 5.89 -21.11
N LEU A 19 -8.40 5.06 -20.19
CA LEU A 19 -7.59 5.46 -19.04
C LEU A 19 -6.16 5.00 -19.29
N TYR A 20 -5.20 5.89 -19.10
CA TYR A 20 -3.79 5.59 -19.32
C TYR A 20 -2.89 6.44 -18.41
N GLY A 21 -1.63 6.06 -18.31
CA GLY A 21 -0.64 6.81 -17.54
C GLY A 21 0.34 5.89 -16.83
N LYS A 22 1.18 6.48 -15.98
CA LYS A 22 2.16 5.78 -15.16
C LYS A 22 1.78 5.95 -13.71
N TRP A 23 1.58 4.85 -13.00
CA TRP A 23 1.16 4.89 -11.58
C TRP A 23 2.13 5.65 -10.67
N THR A 24 3.39 5.85 -11.10
CA THR A 24 4.40 6.66 -10.41
C THR A 24 4.34 8.15 -10.70
N GLU A 25 3.61 8.58 -11.73
CA GLU A 25 3.63 9.96 -12.23
C GLU A 25 2.21 10.53 -12.40
N TYR A 26 1.35 9.91 -13.23
CA TYR A 26 0.04 10.46 -13.55
C TYR A 26 -0.95 9.40 -14.04
N ILE A 27 -2.23 9.74 -13.95
CA ILE A 27 -3.33 9.05 -14.61
C ILE A 27 -4.11 10.08 -15.41
N LYS A 28 -4.25 9.84 -16.71
CA LYS A 28 -5.01 10.65 -17.67
C LYS A 28 -6.15 9.84 -18.26
N CYS A 29 -7.18 10.52 -18.73
CA CYS A 29 -8.25 9.88 -19.50
C CYS A 29 -8.60 10.67 -20.76
N CYS A 30 -9.04 9.96 -21.80
CA CYS A 30 -9.59 10.56 -23.01
C CYS A 30 -10.88 9.84 -23.42
N ASN A 31 -11.57 10.36 -24.44
CA ASN A 31 -12.67 9.65 -25.07
C ASN A 31 -12.14 8.37 -25.74
N ALA A 32 -12.89 7.26 -25.68
CA ALA A 32 -12.53 6.02 -26.36
C ALA A 32 -12.28 6.23 -27.86
N ALA A 33 -13.10 7.04 -28.54
CA ALA A 33 -12.93 7.35 -29.95
C ALA A 33 -11.62 8.11 -30.25
N ALA A 34 -11.20 9.00 -29.35
CA ALA A 34 -9.95 9.75 -29.50
C ALA A 34 -8.73 8.82 -29.42
N TYR A 35 -8.75 7.83 -28.52
CA TYR A 35 -7.72 6.81 -28.45
C TYR A 35 -7.69 5.93 -29.71
N GLU A 36 -8.86 5.46 -30.18
CA GLU A 36 -8.94 4.64 -31.38
C GLU A 36 -8.41 5.35 -32.63
N GLN A 37 -8.67 6.64 -32.76
CA GLN A 37 -8.10 7.47 -33.83
C GLN A 37 -6.58 7.60 -33.68
N TRP A 38 -6.12 7.96 -32.48
CA TRP A 38 -4.69 8.10 -32.18
C TRP A 38 -3.89 6.81 -32.44
N ALA A 39 -4.46 5.64 -32.12
CA ALA A 39 -3.82 4.34 -32.35
C ALA A 39 -3.72 4.02 -33.86
N LYS A 40 -4.80 4.26 -34.62
CA LYS A 40 -4.83 4.04 -36.08
C LYS A 40 -3.79 4.89 -36.81
N GLU A 41 -3.64 6.15 -36.43
CA GLU A 41 -2.68 7.08 -37.05
C GLU A 41 -1.22 6.63 -36.86
N ARG A 42 -0.94 5.85 -35.80
CA ARG A 42 0.41 5.34 -35.49
C ARG A 42 0.70 3.95 -36.03
N GLY A 43 -0.23 3.34 -36.77
CA GLY A 43 -0.09 1.96 -37.24
C GLY A 43 -0.09 0.91 -36.12
N GLU A 44 -0.44 1.32 -34.90
CA GLU A 44 -0.73 0.40 -33.80
C GLU A 44 -2.13 -0.14 -34.08
N GLU A 45 -2.22 -1.30 -34.75
CA GLU A 45 -3.49 -2.01 -34.87
C GLU A 45 -4.11 -2.11 -33.48
N ALA A 46 -5.31 -1.53 -33.34
CA ALA A 46 -6.10 -1.51 -32.12
C ALA A 46 -6.59 -2.92 -31.78
N SER A 47 -5.67 -3.85 -31.50
CA SER A 47 -5.99 -5.08 -30.81
C SER A 47 -6.33 -4.68 -29.39
N ALA A 48 -7.63 -4.72 -29.10
CA ALA A 48 -8.26 -4.49 -27.81
C ALA A 48 -7.72 -5.37 -26.65
N GLN A 49 -6.66 -6.15 -26.87
CA GLN A 49 -5.98 -7.10 -25.98
C GLN A 49 -4.52 -6.73 -25.68
N GLN A 50 -3.93 -5.72 -26.34
CA GLN A 50 -2.61 -5.21 -26.00
C GLN A 50 -2.73 -3.82 -25.37
N THR A 51 -3.12 -3.79 -24.08
CA THR A 51 -2.80 -2.61 -23.26
C THR A 51 -1.28 -2.44 -23.25
N PRO A 52 -0.73 -1.25 -23.54
CA PRO A 52 0.68 -0.97 -23.32
C PRO A 52 0.97 -1.16 -21.83
N SER A 53 1.47 -2.32 -21.46
CA SER A 53 1.86 -2.60 -20.08
C SER A 53 3.13 -1.81 -19.81
N HIS A 54 3.01 -0.73 -19.04
CA HIS A 54 4.14 0.08 -18.57
C HIS A 54 5.10 -0.70 -17.66
N THR A 55 4.72 -1.90 -17.24
CA THR A 55 5.60 -2.88 -16.59
C THR A 55 6.04 -3.93 -17.62
N PRO A 56 7.35 -4.13 -17.84
CA PRO A 56 7.82 -5.26 -18.64
C PRO A 56 7.21 -6.55 -18.08
N LYS A 57 6.69 -7.44 -18.95
CA LYS A 57 6.07 -8.73 -18.53
C LYS A 57 6.98 -9.55 -17.60
N LYS A 58 8.30 -9.35 -17.69
CA LYS A 58 9.33 -9.96 -16.83
C LYS A 58 9.29 -9.48 -15.37
N VAL A 59 8.88 -8.24 -15.10
CA VAL A 59 8.82 -7.65 -13.73
C VAL A 59 7.58 -8.16 -12.97
N LEU A 60 6.44 -8.26 -13.67
CA LEU A 60 5.19 -8.79 -13.11
C LEU A 60 5.30 -10.25 -12.68
N ALA A 61 6.07 -11.07 -13.41
CA ALA A 61 6.36 -12.45 -13.04
C ALA A 61 7.16 -12.58 -11.72
N LYS A 62 8.01 -11.60 -11.39
CA LYS A 62 8.79 -11.57 -10.14
C LYS A 62 7.97 -11.09 -8.94
N LEU A 63 7.00 -10.19 -9.13
CA LEU A 63 6.12 -9.70 -8.05
C LEU A 63 5.08 -10.73 -7.58
N ASN A 64 4.66 -11.65 -8.45
CA ASN A 64 3.75 -12.73 -8.06
C ASN A 64 4.45 -13.85 -7.25
N SER A 65 5.78 -13.74 -7.03
CA SER A 65 6.59 -14.71 -6.28
C SER A 65 6.80 -14.35 -4.81
N PHE A 66 6.22 -13.23 -4.33
CA PHE A 66 6.23 -12.90 -2.90
C PHE A 66 5.29 -13.83 -2.11
N LYS A 67 5.69 -15.10 -1.94
CA LYS A 67 5.30 -15.87 -0.77
C LYS A 67 5.87 -15.13 0.45
N VAL A 68 4.95 -14.63 1.26
CA VAL A 68 5.19 -13.92 2.52
C VAL A 68 6.05 -14.81 3.43
N GLY A 69 7.36 -14.56 3.48
CA GLY A 69 8.24 -15.39 4.30
C GLY A 69 9.72 -15.23 4.02
N ALA A 70 10.28 -14.03 4.21
CA ALA A 70 11.69 -13.83 4.57
C ALA A 70 12.01 -12.34 4.75
N LEU A 71 11.50 -11.69 5.80
CA LEU A 71 12.23 -10.59 6.41
C LEU A 71 13.30 -11.22 7.31
N ARG A 72 14.35 -11.77 6.68
CA ARG A 72 15.53 -12.27 7.39
C ARG A 72 16.46 -11.09 7.59
N SER A 73 16.71 -10.76 8.84
CA SER A 73 17.75 -9.84 9.31
C SER A 73 19.03 -9.97 8.49
N MET A 74 19.42 -8.93 7.76
CA MET A 74 20.74 -8.84 7.14
C MET A 74 21.67 -8.15 8.14
N SER A 75 22.42 -8.97 8.87
CA SER A 75 23.65 -8.54 9.53
C SER A 75 24.67 -8.15 8.46
N VAL A 76 25.28 -6.98 8.62
CA VAL A 76 26.36 -6.45 7.78
C VAL A 76 27.53 -7.44 7.78
N GLN A 77 27.80 -8.06 6.63
CA GLN A 77 29.10 -8.63 6.30
C GLN A 77 29.45 -8.14 4.89
N ASP A 78 30.53 -7.37 4.85
CA ASP A 78 31.16 -6.82 3.66
C ASP A 78 31.80 -7.97 2.89
N SER A 79 31.33 -8.24 1.67
CA SER A 79 31.97 -9.16 0.75
C SER A 79 31.92 -8.57 -0.65
N ASP A 80 33.10 -8.08 -1.08
CA ASP A 80 33.43 -7.60 -2.42
C ASP A 80 33.22 -8.69 -3.48
N GLU A 81 32.00 -8.82 -3.98
CA GLU A 81 31.69 -9.49 -5.24
C GLU A 81 31.04 -8.47 -6.17
N PRO A 82 31.41 -8.40 -7.46
CA PRO A 82 30.82 -7.45 -8.38
C PRO A 82 29.35 -7.83 -8.59
N GLU A 83 28.45 -7.14 -7.89
CA GLU A 83 27.02 -7.24 -8.11
C GLU A 83 26.75 -7.01 -9.59
N ASN A 84 26.19 -8.03 -10.22
CA ASN A 84 25.62 -7.98 -11.55
C ASN A 84 24.61 -6.83 -11.54
N SER A 85 25.00 -5.67 -12.08
CA SER A 85 24.15 -4.49 -12.14
C SER A 85 23.02 -4.78 -13.13
N ASP A 86 21.96 -5.42 -12.63
CA ASP A 86 20.64 -5.41 -13.23
C ASP A 86 20.18 -3.94 -13.21
N GLU A 87 20.70 -3.16 -14.16
CA GLU A 87 20.37 -1.75 -14.34
C GLU A 87 18.86 -1.65 -14.43
N VAL A 88 18.23 -0.99 -13.45
CA VAL A 88 16.78 -0.77 -13.45
C VAL A 88 16.46 -0.15 -14.80
N PRO A 89 15.65 -0.81 -15.66
CA PRO A 89 15.40 -0.28 -16.98
C PRO A 89 14.89 1.15 -16.83
N LYS A 90 15.62 2.12 -17.38
CA LYS A 90 15.16 3.51 -17.41
C LYS A 90 13.76 3.48 -18.01
N SER A 91 12.78 3.91 -17.23
CA SER A 91 11.36 3.97 -17.64
C SER A 91 11.11 5.05 -18.70
N ASP A 92 12.17 5.53 -19.34
CA ASP A 92 12.22 6.78 -20.06
C ASP A 92 11.67 6.62 -21.48
N GLU A 93 10.82 7.58 -21.79
CA GLU A 93 10.44 8.08 -23.13
C GLU A 93 9.62 7.18 -24.05
N THR A 94 9.71 5.84 -23.96
CA THR A 94 9.18 4.97 -25.03
C THR A 94 7.66 5.06 -25.25
N PHE A 95 6.89 5.58 -24.28
CA PHE A 95 5.44 5.74 -24.44
C PHE A 95 4.93 7.02 -23.74
N ASN A 96 5.40 8.19 -24.16
CA ASN A 96 4.65 9.41 -23.86
C ASN A 96 3.38 9.42 -24.75
N ILE A 97 2.35 8.76 -24.25
CA ILE A 97 1.03 8.66 -24.88
C ILE A 97 0.33 10.00 -24.65
N ASP A 98 0.65 11.01 -25.46
CA ASP A 98 -0.09 12.27 -25.42
C ASP A 98 -1.22 12.19 -26.45
N ILE A 99 -2.37 11.66 -26.00
CA ILE A 99 -3.58 11.59 -26.82
C ILE A 99 -4.26 12.97 -26.77
N PRO A 100 -4.51 13.62 -27.92
CA PRO A 100 -5.20 14.91 -27.95
C PRO A 100 -6.56 14.86 -27.23
N GLY A 101 -6.87 15.94 -26.49
CA GLY A 101 -8.11 16.03 -25.71
C GLY A 101 -8.13 15.18 -24.44
N SER A 102 -6.96 14.70 -24.00
CA SER A 102 -6.83 14.04 -22.70
C SER A 102 -6.97 15.01 -21.53
N VAL A 103 -7.48 14.49 -20.42
CA VAL A 103 -7.67 15.20 -19.15
C VAL A 103 -6.88 14.46 -18.07
N THR A 104 -6.06 15.18 -17.30
CA THR A 104 -5.38 14.62 -16.12
C THR A 104 -6.38 14.40 -15.00
N LEU A 105 -6.47 13.16 -14.49
CA LEU A 105 -7.33 12.78 -13.37
C LEU A 105 -6.56 12.77 -12.04
N TRP A 106 -5.29 12.38 -12.09
CA TRP A 106 -4.43 12.32 -10.92
C TRP A 106 -2.97 12.53 -11.34
N GLU A 107 -2.21 13.16 -10.46
CA GLU A 107 -0.77 13.36 -10.59
C GLU A 107 -0.09 13.11 -9.25
N ALA A 108 1.06 12.43 -9.29
CA ALA A 108 1.87 12.17 -8.14
C ALA A 108 2.49 13.47 -7.64
N ARG A 109 2.39 13.74 -6.33
CA ARG A 109 3.11 14.85 -5.74
C ARG A 109 4.62 14.58 -5.80
N PRO A 110 5.43 15.57 -6.25
CA PRO A 110 6.87 15.45 -6.21
C PRO A 110 7.35 15.15 -4.79
N ARG A 111 8.37 14.29 -4.67
CA ARG A 111 8.98 14.02 -3.37
C ARG A 111 9.76 15.25 -2.88
N PRO A 112 9.81 15.50 -1.56
CA PRO A 112 10.67 16.55 -1.01
C PRO A 112 12.14 16.35 -1.40
N SER A 113 12.91 17.43 -1.50
CA SER A 113 14.35 17.37 -1.81
C SER A 113 15.14 16.55 -0.78
N SER A 114 14.68 16.52 0.48
CA SER A 114 15.26 15.73 1.56
C SER A 114 14.88 14.24 1.54
N SER A 115 13.98 13.81 0.65
CA SER A 115 13.47 12.42 0.56
C SER A 115 14.59 11.38 0.59
N ALA A 116 15.69 11.61 -0.13
CA ALA A 116 16.82 10.68 -0.18
C ALA A 116 17.49 10.43 1.18
N GLN A 117 17.43 11.40 2.09
CA GLN A 117 17.99 11.31 3.45
C GLN A 117 17.01 10.63 4.41
N TYR A 118 15.72 10.58 4.06
CA TYR A 118 14.64 10.07 4.91
C TYR A 118 13.91 8.91 4.22
N TYR A 119 14.66 7.85 3.91
CA TYR A 119 14.11 6.58 3.41
C TYR A 119 13.25 6.68 2.13
N GLN A 120 13.50 7.70 1.31
CA GLN A 120 12.74 8.00 0.10
C GLN A 120 11.25 8.30 0.34
N PHE A 121 10.92 8.81 1.53
CA PHE A 121 9.55 9.11 1.93
C PHE A 121 8.95 10.30 1.17
N THR A 122 7.65 10.20 0.91
CA THR A 122 6.83 11.35 0.55
C THR A 122 6.58 12.22 1.77
N GLU A 123 6.20 13.48 1.57
CA GLU A 123 5.77 14.37 2.66
C GLU A 123 4.63 13.73 3.48
N PHE A 124 3.69 13.07 2.81
CA PHE A 124 2.63 12.31 3.48
C PHE A 124 3.18 11.20 4.38
N ALA A 125 4.14 10.41 3.89
CA ALA A 125 4.74 9.34 4.68
C ALA A 125 5.51 9.87 5.90
N MET A 126 6.20 11.00 5.76
CA MET A 126 6.87 11.68 6.88
C MET A 126 5.88 12.09 7.98
N SER A 127 4.65 12.49 7.62
CA SER A 127 3.61 12.89 8.59
C SER A 127 2.95 11.73 9.35
N LEU A 128 3.10 10.48 8.87
CA LEU A 128 2.35 9.34 9.43
C LEU A 128 2.70 9.05 10.90
N ASN A 129 3.97 9.22 11.26
CA ASN A 129 4.49 8.88 12.58
C ASN A 129 4.70 10.11 13.50
N GLU A 130 4.31 11.29 13.05
CA GLU A 130 4.34 12.51 13.86
C GLU A 130 3.44 12.34 15.10
N LEU A 131 3.98 12.66 16.27
CA LEU A 131 3.28 12.54 17.55
C LEU A 131 3.33 13.87 18.29
N GLU A 132 2.25 14.63 18.17
CA GLU A 132 2.08 15.88 18.90
C GLU A 132 1.78 15.61 20.39
N ARG A 133 2.09 16.60 21.23
CA ARG A 133 1.92 16.50 22.70
C ARG A 133 0.47 16.17 23.10
N ASP A 134 -0.49 16.77 22.41
CA ASP A 134 -1.91 16.63 22.73
C ASP A 134 -2.51 15.30 22.22
N MET A 135 -1.84 14.64 21.27
CA MET A 135 -2.29 13.36 20.72
C MET A 135 -2.15 12.22 21.73
N LYS A 136 -1.08 12.21 22.55
CA LYS A 136 -0.74 11.06 23.41
C LYS A 136 -1.87 10.67 24.37
N GLY A 137 -2.66 11.64 24.85
CA GLY A 137 -3.81 11.38 25.73
C GLY A 137 -5.06 10.84 25.02
N GLN A 138 -5.13 10.97 23.69
CA GLN A 138 -6.30 10.62 22.87
C GLN A 138 -6.08 9.36 22.02
N LEU A 139 -4.83 8.98 21.79
CA LEU A 139 -4.49 7.79 21.01
C LEU A 139 -4.85 6.50 21.76
N CYS A 140 -5.20 5.48 20.97
CA CYS A 140 -5.28 4.13 21.49
C CYS A 140 -3.89 3.70 21.96
N PRO A 141 -3.74 3.02 23.12
CA PRO A 141 -2.44 2.52 23.57
C PRO A 141 -1.73 1.60 22.57
N THR A 142 -2.45 1.04 21.59
CA THR A 142 -1.90 0.22 20.49
C THR A 142 -1.50 1.02 19.25
N ASP A 143 -1.62 2.34 19.25
CA ASP A 143 -1.28 3.18 18.10
C ASP A 143 0.22 3.08 17.79
N SER A 144 0.57 2.95 16.51
CA SER A 144 1.96 2.70 16.11
C SER A 144 2.89 3.87 16.41
N ARG A 145 2.39 5.10 16.56
CA ARG A 145 3.20 6.27 16.96
C ARG A 145 3.83 6.12 18.35
N LEU A 146 3.26 5.24 19.18
CA LEU A 146 3.70 4.94 20.53
C LEU A 146 4.72 3.79 20.59
N ARG A 147 5.06 3.17 19.45
CA ARG A 147 6.08 2.12 19.39
C ARG A 147 7.48 2.68 19.70
N PRO A 148 8.14 2.21 20.77
CA PRO A 148 9.42 2.76 21.20
C PRO A 148 10.56 2.47 20.21
N ASP A 149 10.58 1.28 19.61
CA ASP A 149 11.60 0.88 18.64
C ASP A 149 11.60 1.76 17.38
N VAL A 150 10.41 2.04 16.83
CA VAL A 150 10.25 2.94 15.67
C VAL A 150 10.63 4.37 16.03
N ARG A 151 10.28 4.85 17.24
CA ARG A 151 10.61 6.22 17.66
C ARG A 151 12.11 6.42 17.85
N LEU A 152 12.80 5.46 18.45
CA LEU A 152 14.25 5.50 18.64
C LEU A 152 14.98 5.49 17.28
N LEU A 153 14.50 4.68 16.35
CA LEU A 153 15.03 4.65 14.97
C LEU A 153 14.87 6.01 14.27
N GLU A 154 13.69 6.63 14.39
CA GLU A 154 13.41 7.94 13.82
C GLU A 154 14.28 9.05 14.43
N GLN A 155 14.66 8.91 15.71
CA GLN A 155 15.59 9.81 16.41
C GLN A 155 17.07 9.54 16.10
N GLY A 156 17.37 8.48 15.33
CA GLY A 156 18.72 8.09 14.95
C GLY A 156 19.45 7.18 15.95
N ASP A 157 18.79 6.75 17.03
CA ASP A 157 19.35 5.81 18.01
C ASP A 157 19.13 4.36 17.57
N ILE A 158 20.02 3.89 16.69
CA ILE A 158 19.93 2.57 16.06
C ILE A 158 20.07 1.43 17.07
N ASP A 159 20.97 1.57 18.05
CA ASP A 159 21.26 0.54 19.04
C ASP A 159 20.10 0.37 20.02
N ALA A 160 19.56 1.48 20.53
CA ALA A 160 18.39 1.43 21.41
C ALA A 160 17.14 0.92 20.67
N ALA A 161 16.97 1.31 19.39
CA ALA A 161 15.89 0.79 18.56
C ALA A 161 15.97 -0.73 18.37
N ALA A 162 17.17 -1.27 18.14
CA ALA A 162 17.38 -2.71 18.01
C ALA A 162 17.09 -3.48 19.33
N ALA A 163 17.49 -2.91 20.46
CA ALA A 163 17.20 -3.47 21.78
C ALA A 163 15.70 -3.49 22.06
N GLU A 164 14.99 -2.38 21.83
CA GLU A 164 13.53 -2.31 22.01
C GLU A 164 12.77 -3.22 21.04
N LYS A 165 13.20 -3.32 19.78
CA LYS A 165 12.63 -4.27 18.81
C LYS A 165 12.71 -5.70 19.33
N THR A 166 13.86 -6.09 19.87
CA THR A 166 14.06 -7.44 20.45
C THR A 166 13.13 -7.68 21.63
N ARG A 167 13.03 -6.72 22.56
CA ARG A 167 12.13 -6.76 23.72
C ARG A 167 10.66 -6.94 23.29
N LEU A 168 10.21 -6.17 22.31
CA LEU A 168 8.84 -6.23 21.77
C LEU A 168 8.52 -7.58 21.11
N GLU A 169 9.43 -8.10 20.29
CA GLU A 169 9.24 -9.39 19.61
C GLU A 169 9.22 -10.57 20.60
N GLU A 170 10.07 -10.55 21.63
CA GLU A 170 10.08 -11.56 22.68
C GLU A 170 8.81 -11.54 23.53
N LYS A 171 8.33 -10.35 23.87
CA LYS A 171 7.06 -10.15 24.56
C LYS A 171 5.89 -10.66 23.73
N GLN A 172 5.83 -10.31 22.44
CA GLN A 172 4.80 -10.81 21.53
C GLN A 172 4.85 -12.34 21.40
N ARG A 173 6.06 -12.92 21.33
CA ARG A 173 6.25 -14.38 21.27
C ARG A 173 5.76 -15.07 22.55
N SER A 174 6.01 -14.48 23.71
CA SER A 174 5.53 -14.98 25.01
C SER A 174 4.01 -14.88 25.14
N ALA A 175 3.42 -13.74 24.76
CA ALA A 175 1.97 -13.57 24.75
C ALA A 175 1.27 -14.58 23.83
N ARG A 176 1.82 -14.82 22.62
CA ARG A 176 1.30 -15.86 21.71
C ARG A 176 1.37 -17.27 22.31
N LYS A 177 2.44 -17.61 23.04
CA LYS A 177 2.55 -18.92 23.73
C LYS A 177 1.49 -19.09 24.82
N LEU A 178 1.16 -18.02 25.55
CA LEU A 178 0.10 -18.03 26.57
C LEU A 178 -1.29 -18.15 25.93
N LEU A 179 -1.56 -17.35 24.89
CA LEU A 179 -2.82 -17.40 24.14
C LEU A 179 -3.08 -18.76 23.49
N LYS A 180 -2.04 -19.45 22.99
CA LYS A 180 -2.18 -20.81 22.43
C LYS A 180 -2.62 -21.84 23.47
N LYS A 181 -2.40 -21.58 24.77
CA LYS A 181 -2.86 -22.41 25.88
C LYS A 181 -4.28 -22.05 26.34
N SER A 182 -4.78 -20.87 25.95
CA SER A 182 -6.15 -20.44 26.23
C SER A 182 -7.12 -21.08 25.24
N ALA A 183 -8.31 -21.48 25.71
CA ALA A 183 -9.36 -22.03 24.87
C ALA A 183 -9.99 -20.98 23.93
N ASP A 184 -9.97 -19.71 24.32
CA ASP A 184 -10.70 -18.63 23.63
C ASP A 184 -9.97 -18.05 22.41
N GLY A 185 -8.69 -18.42 22.21
CA GLY A 185 -7.86 -17.93 21.10
C GLY A 185 -7.58 -16.43 21.14
N TRP A 186 -6.94 -15.90 20.08
CA TRP A 186 -6.72 -14.46 19.90
C TRP A 186 -7.75 -13.91 18.91
N GLN A 187 -8.41 -12.80 19.27
CA GLN A 187 -9.39 -12.11 18.42
C GLN A 187 -8.99 -10.65 18.24
N PRO A 188 -9.00 -10.11 17.01
CA PRO A 188 -8.83 -8.68 16.78
C PRO A 188 -9.98 -7.88 17.42
N ARG A 189 -9.66 -6.70 17.93
CA ARG A 189 -10.63 -5.86 18.64
C ARG A 189 -11.55 -5.09 17.71
N TRP A 190 -10.96 -4.40 16.73
CA TRP A 190 -11.64 -3.42 15.91
C TRP A 190 -12.24 -3.99 14.62
N PHE A 191 -11.93 -5.25 14.32
CA PHE A 191 -12.37 -5.92 13.10
C PHE A 191 -12.79 -7.35 13.39
N SER A 192 -13.72 -7.87 12.61
CA SER A 192 -14.17 -9.26 12.64
C SER A 192 -14.21 -9.83 11.23
N GLN A 193 -14.03 -11.15 11.08
CA GLN A 193 -14.20 -11.79 9.78
C GLN A 193 -15.68 -11.88 9.45
N GLY A 194 -16.05 -11.54 8.22
CA GLY A 194 -17.42 -11.62 7.73
C GLY A 194 -17.51 -11.56 6.21
N THR A 195 -18.71 -11.69 5.67
CA THR A 195 -18.95 -11.61 4.22
C THR A 195 -19.18 -10.17 3.80
N ASN A 196 -18.37 -9.66 2.86
CA ASN A 196 -18.54 -8.34 2.29
C ASN A 196 -19.88 -8.25 1.52
N PRO A 197 -20.74 -7.25 1.81
CA PRO A 197 -22.09 -7.19 1.26
C PRO A 197 -22.13 -6.96 -0.27
N TYR A 198 -21.06 -6.44 -0.86
CA TYR A 198 -20.97 -6.11 -2.28
C TYR A 198 -20.24 -7.19 -3.09
N THR A 199 -19.09 -7.66 -2.60
CA THR A 199 -18.27 -8.64 -3.33
C THR A 199 -18.68 -10.09 -3.04
N LYS A 200 -19.43 -10.31 -1.95
CA LYS A 200 -19.81 -11.64 -1.42
C LYS A 200 -18.61 -12.52 -1.04
N GLN A 201 -17.43 -11.93 -0.85
CA GLN A 201 -16.21 -12.62 -0.42
C GLN A 201 -15.97 -12.43 1.09
N GLU A 202 -15.16 -13.30 1.70
CA GLU A 202 -14.69 -13.14 3.07
C GLU A 202 -13.78 -11.91 3.19
N ASP A 203 -13.99 -11.11 4.24
CA ASP A 203 -13.30 -9.85 4.46
C ASP A 203 -13.21 -9.53 5.97
N TRP A 204 -12.37 -8.56 6.34
CA TRP A 204 -12.29 -8.02 7.70
C TRP A 204 -13.16 -6.77 7.83
N LEU A 205 -14.31 -6.92 8.49
CA LEU A 205 -15.30 -5.86 8.65
C LEU A 205 -15.01 -5.06 9.93
N TYR A 206 -15.08 -3.73 9.83
CA TYR A 206 -14.92 -2.84 10.97
C TYR A 206 -16.09 -2.99 11.96
N ASN A 207 -15.76 -3.22 13.23
CA ASN A 207 -16.76 -3.50 14.28
C ASN A 207 -17.39 -2.23 14.90
N GLY A 208 -16.89 -1.03 14.59
CA GLY A 208 -17.26 0.18 15.32
C GLY A 208 -16.42 0.42 16.58
N GLY A 209 -16.75 1.47 17.34
CA GLY A 209 -16.21 1.72 18.68
C GLY A 209 -14.80 2.32 18.76
N TYR A 210 -13.95 2.11 17.74
CA TYR A 210 -12.59 2.68 17.76
C TYR A 210 -12.60 4.21 17.89
N TRP A 211 -13.49 4.89 17.17
CA TRP A 211 -13.54 6.35 17.14
C TRP A 211 -14.22 6.99 18.35
N ASP A 212 -14.87 6.19 19.21
CA ASP A 212 -15.51 6.67 20.45
C ASP A 212 -14.48 7.03 21.53
N ARG A 213 -13.19 6.74 21.29
CA ARG A 213 -12.04 7.03 22.17
C ARG A 213 -12.14 6.44 23.58
N ASN A 214 -13.01 5.46 23.80
CA ASN A 214 -13.12 4.77 25.07
C ASN A 214 -12.13 3.59 25.16
N TYR A 215 -10.87 3.90 25.48
CA TYR A 215 -9.77 2.93 25.60
C TYR A 215 -9.41 2.59 27.05
N GLN A 216 -10.27 2.90 28.03
CA GLN A 216 -9.94 2.71 29.45
C GLN A 216 -9.54 1.27 29.78
N HIS A 217 -10.24 0.31 29.19
CA HIS A 217 -9.97 -1.13 29.30
C HIS A 217 -8.66 -1.59 28.61
N LEU A 218 -7.98 -0.71 27.89
CA LEU A 218 -6.70 -0.99 27.21
C LEU A 218 -5.50 -0.35 27.90
N LYS A 219 -5.72 0.53 28.88
CA LYS A 219 -4.63 1.26 29.56
C LYS A 219 -3.73 0.34 30.37
N ASP A 220 -4.29 -0.73 30.91
CA ASP A 220 -3.56 -1.71 31.72
C ASP A 220 -3.03 -2.88 30.89
N ILE A 221 -3.32 -2.90 29.58
CA ILE A 221 -2.76 -3.91 28.68
C ILE A 221 -1.37 -3.46 28.32
N ASP A 222 -0.39 -4.23 28.80
CA ASP A 222 1.01 -4.00 28.48
C ASP A 222 1.29 -4.38 27.00
N ILE A 223 1.08 -3.42 26.10
CA ILE A 223 1.11 -3.62 24.64
C ILE A 223 2.53 -3.53 24.06
N PHE A 224 3.37 -2.64 24.62
CA PHE A 224 4.75 -2.42 24.20
C PHE A 224 5.72 -2.79 25.31
#